data_AF-A0A660L0Y1-F1
#
_entry.id   AF-A0A660L0Y1-F1
#
_cell.length_a   1.000
_cell.length_b   1.000
_cell.length_c   1.000
_cell.angle_alpha   90.00
_cell.angle_beta   90.00
_cell.angle_gamma   90.00
#
_symmetry.space_group_name_H-M   'P 1'
#
loop_
_entity.id
_entity.type
_entity.pdbx_description
1 polymer ?
#
loop_
_entity_poly.entity_id
_entity_poly.type
_entity_poly.pdbx_seq_one_letter_code
_entity_poly.pdbx_strand_id
1 'polypeptide(L)'
;MDAADRALRRLRDAYGAGQVSTATLEVRTALALSGRAEDAVWDLPRWRVLRREPVRALVLGTFEWPLDERGRWTIGRSSACEIALLDDTVSRRHAEIAVRAGICLVRDLGSCNGTRLNGRHVTRARLRRGDVLELGEAELRVR
;
A
#
# COMPACT_ATOMS: atom_id res chain seq x y z
N MET A 1 -29.98 2.65 4.22
CA MET A 1 -28.62 2.78 3.66
C MET A 1 -27.65 2.02 4.56
N ASP A 2 -27.40 0.76 4.24
CA ASP A 2 -26.61 -0.17 5.07
C ASP A 2 -25.08 0.04 4.93
N ALA A 3 -24.29 -0.87 5.49
CA ALA A 3 -22.82 -0.82 5.44
C ALA A 3 -22.25 -1.13 4.05
N ALA A 4 -22.84 -2.06 3.29
CA ALA A 4 -22.42 -2.40 1.93
C ALA A 4 -22.72 -1.24 0.97
N ASP A 5 -23.92 -0.67 1.05
CA ASP A 5 -24.31 0.61 0.47
C ASP A 5 -23.27 1.72 0.73
N ARG A 6 -22.84 1.82 2.00
CA ARG A 6 -21.70 2.57 2.55
C ARG A 6 -20.44 2.40 1.68
N ALA A 7 -20.02 1.14 1.53
CA ALA A 7 -18.78 0.75 0.88
C ALA A 7 -18.80 0.95 -0.65
N LEU A 8 -19.89 0.53 -1.31
CA LEU A 8 -20.01 0.54 -2.77
C LEU A 8 -19.92 1.94 -3.37
N ARG A 9 -20.53 2.95 -2.72
CA ARG A 9 -20.42 4.33 -3.21
C ARG A 9 -19.03 4.91 -2.97
N ARG A 10 -18.37 4.61 -1.84
CA ARG A 10 -16.95 4.98 -1.62
C ARG A 10 -16.01 4.32 -2.64
N LEU A 11 -16.26 3.05 -3.02
CA LEU A 11 -15.54 2.34 -4.07
C LEU A 11 -15.71 3.00 -5.44
N ARG A 12 -16.95 3.33 -5.81
CA ARG A 12 -17.27 4.03 -7.06
C ARG A 12 -16.58 5.39 -7.14
N ASP A 13 -16.64 6.17 -6.06
CA ASP A 13 -16.03 7.49 -6.00
C ASP A 13 -14.49 7.39 -6.07
N ALA A 14 -13.89 6.38 -5.44
CA ALA A 14 -12.45 6.13 -5.51
C ALA A 14 -11.99 5.62 -6.89
N TYR A 15 -12.80 4.82 -7.58
CA TYR A 15 -12.58 4.42 -8.98
C TYR A 15 -12.66 5.63 -9.93
N GLY A 16 -13.71 6.46 -9.80
CA GLY A 16 -13.84 7.70 -10.57
C GLY A 16 -12.71 8.70 -10.33
N ALA A 17 -12.10 8.69 -9.13
CA ALA A 17 -10.92 9.46 -8.80
C ALA A 17 -9.57 8.78 -9.18
N GLY A 18 -9.60 7.67 -9.92
CA GLY A 18 -8.40 6.94 -10.37
C GLY A 18 -7.56 6.32 -9.25
N GLN A 19 -8.14 6.13 -8.04
CA GLN A 19 -7.43 5.61 -6.87
C GLN A 19 -7.43 4.08 -6.81
N VAL A 20 -8.33 3.43 -7.55
CA VAL A 20 -8.60 1.99 -7.56
C VAL A 20 -8.64 1.52 -9.01
N SER A 21 -7.97 0.41 -9.34
CA SER A 21 -8.06 -0.19 -10.68
C SER A 21 -9.36 -0.99 -10.85
N THR A 22 -9.78 -1.29 -12.08
CA THR A 22 -10.98 -2.12 -12.35
C THR A 22 -10.91 -3.47 -11.62
N ALA A 23 -9.79 -4.19 -11.72
CA ALA A 23 -9.60 -5.47 -11.02
C ALA A 23 -9.66 -5.32 -9.49
N THR A 24 -9.17 -4.20 -8.93
CA THR A 24 -9.27 -3.93 -7.49
C THR A 24 -10.69 -3.54 -7.07
N LEU A 25 -11.45 -2.88 -7.95
CA LEU A 25 -12.85 -2.52 -7.74
C LEU A 25 -13.74 -3.77 -7.69
N GLU A 26 -13.54 -4.73 -8.60
CA GLU A 26 -14.27 -6.00 -8.67
C GLU A 26 -14.12 -6.80 -7.36
N VAL A 27 -12.87 -7.09 -6.97
CA VAL A 27 -12.56 -7.84 -5.73
C VAL A 27 -13.18 -7.18 -4.49
N ARG A 28 -13.12 -5.85 -4.39
CA ARG A 28 -13.64 -5.13 -3.23
C ARG A 28 -15.15 -4.95 -3.26
N THR A 29 -15.77 -4.93 -4.43
CA THR A 29 -17.23 -4.98 -4.58
C THR A 29 -17.77 -6.31 -4.04
N ALA A 30 -17.11 -7.43 -4.36
CA ALA A 30 -17.44 -8.75 -3.80
C ALA A 30 -17.26 -8.80 -2.27
N LEU A 31 -16.20 -8.19 -1.72
CA LEU A 31 -16.04 -8.04 -0.26
C LEU A 31 -17.17 -7.20 0.37
N ALA A 32 -17.56 -6.10 -0.26
CA ALA A 32 -18.64 -5.24 0.25
C ALA A 32 -19.99 -5.97 0.33
N LEU A 33 -20.32 -6.75 -0.70
CA LEU A 33 -21.56 -7.51 -0.79
C LEU A 33 -21.60 -8.75 0.11
N SER A 34 -20.45 -9.33 0.46
CA SER A 34 -20.33 -10.48 1.38
C SER A 34 -20.31 -10.09 2.87
N GLY A 35 -20.84 -8.90 3.22
CA GLY A 35 -20.87 -8.38 4.59
C GLY A 35 -19.55 -7.79 5.08
N ARG A 36 -18.44 -7.95 4.34
CA ARG A 36 -17.11 -7.42 4.68
C ARG A 36 -16.93 -5.97 4.18
N ALA A 37 -17.96 -5.16 4.42
CA ALA A 37 -18.03 -3.78 3.93
C ALA A 37 -16.86 -2.90 4.39
N GLU A 38 -16.34 -3.08 5.61
CA GLU A 38 -15.18 -2.31 6.08
C GLU A 38 -13.88 -2.73 5.39
N ASP A 39 -13.69 -4.02 5.12
CA ASP A 39 -12.54 -4.56 4.38
C ASP A 39 -12.53 -4.17 2.90
N ALA A 40 -13.69 -3.84 2.34
CA ALA A 40 -13.77 -3.31 0.99
C ALA A 40 -13.19 -1.88 0.86
N VAL A 41 -13.11 -1.12 1.96
CA VAL A 41 -12.87 0.34 1.94
C VAL A 41 -11.90 0.87 3.01
N TRP A 42 -11.17 -0.02 3.68
CA TRP A 42 -10.28 0.31 4.80
C TRP A 42 -9.21 1.34 4.42
N ASP A 43 -8.62 1.20 3.23
CA ASP A 43 -7.61 2.10 2.68
C ASP A 43 -8.25 3.28 1.94
N LEU A 44 -9.55 3.31 1.67
CA LEU A 44 -10.16 4.45 0.98
C LEU A 44 -10.24 5.66 1.92
N PRO A 45 -10.04 6.90 1.43
CA PRO A 45 -10.26 8.09 2.26
C PRO A 45 -11.70 8.17 2.76
N ARG A 46 -11.90 8.73 3.95
CA ARG A 46 -13.25 9.02 4.48
C ARG A 46 -13.85 10.34 3.93
N TRP A 47 -13.10 11.17 3.18
CA TRP A 47 -13.56 12.44 2.58
C TRP A 47 -12.67 12.92 1.39
N ARG A 48 -13.06 14.01 0.69
CA ARG A 48 -12.31 14.64 -0.43
C ARG A 48 -10.97 15.25 0.02
N VAL A 49 -9.93 14.43 0.18
CA VAL A 49 -8.56 14.92 0.45
C VAL A 49 -7.97 15.58 -0.80
N LEU A 50 -8.20 16.89 -0.95
CA LEU A 50 -7.85 17.68 -2.15
C LEU A 50 -6.36 18.01 -2.30
N ARG A 51 -5.56 17.85 -1.24
CA ARG A 51 -4.09 17.83 -1.30
C ARG A 51 -3.61 16.69 -0.42
N ARG A 52 -2.97 15.70 -1.03
CA ARG A 52 -2.20 14.68 -0.30
C ARG A 52 -0.74 15.06 -0.41
N GLU A 53 -0.07 15.17 0.73
CA GLU A 53 1.39 15.29 0.75
C GLU A 53 1.98 14.06 0.03
N PRO A 54 2.98 14.26 -0.86
CA PRO A 54 3.64 13.14 -1.52
C PRO A 54 4.35 12.29 -0.46
N VAL A 55 4.39 10.98 -0.69
CA VAL A 55 5.35 10.12 0.02
C VAL A 55 6.75 10.54 -0.44
N ARG A 56 7.61 10.86 0.53
CA ARG A 56 8.99 11.32 0.35
C ARG A 56 10.02 10.34 0.90
N ALA A 57 9.65 9.47 1.82
CA ALA A 57 10.59 8.48 2.37
C ALA A 57 9.93 7.23 2.95
N LEU A 58 10.74 6.18 3.11
CA LEU A 58 10.46 5.06 4.01
C LEU A 58 11.44 5.10 5.19
N VAL A 59 10.97 4.81 6.39
CA VAL A 59 11.76 4.91 7.64
C VAL A 59 11.69 3.62 8.44
N LEU A 60 12.85 3.10 8.87
CA LEU A 60 12.97 1.97 9.79
C LEU A 60 13.96 2.34 10.91
N GLY A 61 13.46 2.57 12.12
CA GLY A 61 14.28 3.04 13.25
C GLY A 61 14.95 4.39 12.95
N THR A 62 16.29 4.38 12.85
CA THR A 62 17.11 5.54 12.48
C THR A 62 17.43 5.62 10.98
N PHE A 63 17.10 4.60 10.19
CA PHE A 63 17.33 4.59 8.75
C PHE A 63 16.16 5.27 8.02
N GLU A 64 16.48 6.15 7.07
CA GLU A 64 15.52 6.82 6.20
C GLU A 64 16.00 6.69 4.75
N TRP A 65 15.15 6.12 3.88
CA TRP A 65 15.38 6.01 2.45
C TRP A 65 14.50 7.02 1.72
N PRO A 66 15.08 8.09 1.13
CA PRO A 66 14.31 9.06 0.36
C PRO A 66 13.78 8.44 -0.94
N LEU A 67 12.60 8.88 -1.35
CA LEU A 67 11.92 8.48 -2.57
C LEU A 67 11.71 9.70 -3.47
N ASP A 68 12.17 9.61 -4.71
CA ASP A 68 11.99 10.64 -5.73
C ASP A 68 10.54 10.73 -6.23
N GLU A 69 10.19 11.87 -6.85
CA GLU A 69 8.86 12.09 -7.45
C GLU A 69 8.48 11.09 -8.55
N ARG A 70 9.48 10.38 -9.09
CA ARG A 70 9.31 9.27 -10.03
C ARG A 70 10.48 8.29 -9.94
N GLY A 71 10.21 7.02 -9.69
CA GLY A 71 11.22 5.97 -9.66
C GLY A 71 10.66 4.59 -9.34
N ARG A 72 11.58 3.62 -9.20
CA ARG A 72 11.31 2.31 -8.62
C ARG A 72 12.43 1.95 -7.65
N TRP A 73 12.07 1.29 -6.55
CA TRP A 73 12.98 0.81 -5.53
C TRP A 73 12.56 -0.62 -5.15
N THR A 74 13.48 -1.57 -5.27
CA THR A 74 13.31 -2.92 -4.74
C THR A 74 13.59 -2.90 -3.24
N ILE A 75 12.75 -3.57 -2.46
CA ILE A 75 12.96 -3.81 -1.04
C ILE A 75 13.18 -5.30 -0.80
N GLY A 76 14.19 -5.66 -0.01
CA GLY A 76 14.45 -7.05 0.36
C GLY A 76 15.69 -7.17 1.23
N ARG A 77 15.99 -8.39 1.73
CA ARG A 77 17.20 -8.60 2.54
C ARG A 77 18.50 -8.77 1.76
N SER A 78 18.42 -8.82 0.43
CA SER A 78 19.62 -8.83 -0.40
C SER A 78 20.21 -7.42 -0.49
N SER A 79 21.53 -7.30 -0.32
CA SER A 79 22.31 -6.09 -0.60
C SER A 79 22.23 -5.61 -2.06
N ALA A 80 21.65 -6.40 -2.97
CA ALA A 80 21.34 -5.99 -4.34
C ALA A 80 20.01 -5.24 -4.49
N CYS A 81 19.24 -5.05 -3.41
CA CYS A 81 18.04 -4.20 -3.41
C CYS A 81 18.42 -2.74 -3.11
N GLU A 82 17.74 -1.77 -3.73
CA GLU A 82 17.92 -0.34 -3.44
C GLU A 82 17.59 -0.01 -1.98
N ILE A 83 16.68 -0.76 -1.36
CA ILE A 83 16.37 -0.72 0.08
C ILE A 83 16.66 -2.11 0.67
N ALA A 84 17.88 -2.28 1.19
CA ALA A 84 18.32 -3.49 1.84
C ALA A 84 17.90 -3.50 3.33
N LEU A 85 17.13 -4.51 3.74
CA LEU A 85 16.68 -4.70 5.12
C LEU A 85 17.43 -5.86 5.79
N LEU A 86 18.09 -5.60 6.92
CA LEU A 86 18.86 -6.62 7.66
C LEU A 86 17.94 -7.45 8.56
N ASP A 87 17.03 -8.19 7.94
CA ASP A 87 16.00 -9.01 8.60
C ASP A 87 15.79 -10.32 7.82
N ASP A 88 15.93 -11.47 8.48
CA ASP A 88 15.81 -12.78 7.84
C ASP A 88 14.36 -13.19 7.51
N THR A 89 13.36 -12.55 8.12
CA THR A 89 11.94 -12.70 7.78
C THR A 89 11.60 -12.00 6.45
N VAL A 90 12.47 -11.12 5.95
CA VAL A 90 12.32 -10.43 4.67
C VAL A 90 12.87 -11.31 3.54
N SER A 91 12.10 -11.54 2.47
CA SER A 91 12.62 -12.24 1.28
C SER A 91 13.76 -11.46 0.59
N ARG A 92 14.68 -12.18 -0.08
CA ARG A 92 15.85 -11.59 -0.77
C ARG A 92 15.48 -10.42 -1.69
N ARG A 93 14.38 -10.57 -2.43
CA ARG A 93 13.61 -9.50 -3.06
C ARG A 93 12.17 -9.70 -2.57
N HIS A 94 11.63 -8.76 -1.81
CA HIS A 94 10.36 -8.90 -1.10
C HIS A 94 9.25 -8.10 -1.78
N ALA A 95 9.51 -6.80 -2.01
CA ALA A 95 8.55 -5.88 -2.57
C ALA A 95 9.23 -4.89 -3.53
N GLU A 96 8.42 -4.19 -4.32
CA GLU A 96 8.82 -3.06 -5.15
C GLU A 96 7.96 -1.85 -4.80
N ILE A 97 8.61 -0.71 -4.58
CA ILE A 97 7.97 0.60 -4.56
C ILE A 97 8.05 1.21 -5.95
N ALA A 98 6.94 1.73 -6.45
CA ALA A 98 6.88 2.51 -7.67
C ALA A 98 6.22 3.86 -7.40
N VAL A 99 6.96 4.95 -7.64
CA VAL A 99 6.41 6.31 -7.58
C VAL A 99 6.21 6.84 -9.00
N ARG A 100 5.02 7.34 -9.30
CA ARG A 100 4.70 8.03 -10.55
C ARG A 100 3.58 9.05 -10.34
N ALA A 101 3.79 10.29 -10.78
CA ALA A 101 2.78 11.35 -10.74
C ALA A 101 2.15 11.56 -9.34
N GLY A 102 2.98 11.57 -8.28
CA GLY A 102 2.53 11.71 -6.89
C GLY A 102 1.75 10.50 -6.33
N ILE A 103 1.75 9.36 -7.03
CA ILE A 103 1.21 8.10 -6.56
C ILE A 103 2.38 7.17 -6.21
N CYS A 104 2.53 6.86 -4.93
CA CYS A 104 3.41 5.81 -4.44
C CYS A 104 2.62 4.50 -4.30
N LEU A 105 3.09 3.44 -4.96
CA LEU A 105 2.50 2.10 -4.90
C LEU A 105 3.53 1.12 -4.35
N VAL A 106 3.08 0.19 -3.51
CA VAL A 106 3.83 -1.03 -3.18
C VAL A 106 3.26 -2.21 -3.96
N ARG A 107 4.13 -3.14 -4.36
CA ARG A 107 3.80 -4.44 -4.96
C ARG A 107 4.66 -5.52 -4.30
N ASP A 108 4.02 -6.58 -3.80
CA ASP A 108 4.71 -7.78 -3.34
C ASP A 108 5.29 -8.55 -4.55
N LEU A 109 6.48 -9.15 -4.39
CA LEU A 109 7.20 -9.86 -5.45
C LEU A 109 7.15 -11.39 -5.31
N GLY A 110 6.16 -11.92 -4.58
CA GLY A 110 6.08 -13.34 -4.22
C GLY A 110 6.92 -13.65 -2.98
N SER A 111 6.81 -12.79 -1.95
CA SER A 111 7.55 -12.94 -0.70
C SER A 111 7.05 -14.12 0.13
N CYS A 112 7.92 -14.66 0.99
CA CYS A 112 7.62 -15.86 1.79
C CYS A 112 6.60 -15.56 2.91
N ASN A 113 6.73 -14.41 3.56
CA ASN A 113 5.90 -14.01 4.70
C ASN A 113 4.79 -13.00 4.34
N GLY A 114 4.79 -12.53 3.08
CA GLY A 114 3.83 -11.56 2.58
C GLY A 114 4.14 -10.11 2.99
N THR A 115 3.74 -9.18 2.13
CA THR A 115 3.62 -7.76 2.44
C THR A 115 2.30 -7.47 3.16
N ARG A 116 2.34 -6.67 4.24
CA ARG A 116 1.16 -6.10 4.90
C ARG A 116 1.22 -4.56 4.90
N LEU A 117 0.06 -3.92 4.90
CA LEU A 117 -0.07 -2.47 5.01
C LEU A 117 -1.11 -2.17 6.09
N ASN A 118 -0.70 -1.50 7.16
CA ASN A 118 -1.52 -1.22 8.35
C ASN A 118 -2.20 -2.51 8.90
N GLY A 119 -1.42 -3.59 9.07
CA GLY A 119 -1.84 -4.89 9.59
C GLY A 119 -2.59 -5.79 8.60
N ARG A 120 -2.74 -5.39 7.33
CA ARG A 120 -3.55 -6.10 6.33
C ARG A 120 -2.70 -6.59 5.15
N HIS A 121 -2.74 -7.87 4.83
CA HIS A 121 -2.01 -8.44 3.69
C HIS A 121 -2.42 -7.79 2.37
N VAL A 122 -1.42 -7.44 1.54
CA VAL A 122 -1.60 -6.82 0.23
C VAL A 122 -0.61 -7.36 -0.79
N THR A 123 -1.10 -7.73 -1.98
CA THR A 123 -0.24 -8.01 -3.15
C THR A 123 0.14 -6.73 -3.88
N ARG A 124 -0.73 -5.71 -3.82
CA ARG A 124 -0.50 -4.36 -4.34
C ARG A 124 -1.36 -3.36 -3.57
N ALA A 125 -0.77 -2.24 -3.17
CA ALA A 125 -1.49 -1.17 -2.47
C ALA A 125 -0.91 0.22 -2.79
N ARG A 126 -1.68 1.28 -2.50
CA ARG A 126 -1.20 2.67 -2.59
C ARG A 126 -0.77 3.15 -1.20
N LEU A 127 0.53 3.43 -1.07
CA LEU A 127 1.10 4.00 0.15
C LEU A 127 0.73 5.48 0.33
N ARG A 128 0.70 5.91 1.57
CA ARG A 128 0.43 7.28 2.02
C ARG A 128 1.32 7.59 3.21
N ARG A 129 1.70 8.86 3.33
CA ARG A 129 2.32 9.40 4.53
C ARG A 129 1.48 9.05 5.76
N GLY A 130 2.12 8.44 6.76
CA GLY A 130 1.51 7.91 7.98
C GLY A 130 1.15 6.42 7.95
N ASP A 131 1.20 5.75 6.80
CA ASP A 131 1.02 4.29 6.74
C ASP A 131 2.22 3.54 7.35
N VAL A 132 1.96 2.33 7.85
CA VAL A 132 2.97 1.34 8.23
C VAL A 132 2.95 0.21 7.20
N LEU A 133 4.08 0.01 6.52
CA LEU A 133 4.33 -1.07 5.58
C LEU A 133 5.14 -2.16 6.30
N GLU A 134 4.56 -3.34 6.48
CA GLU A 134 5.24 -4.48 7.12
C GLU A 134 5.70 -5.47 6.05
N LEU A 135 6.97 -5.88 6.11
CA LEU A 135 7.58 -6.86 5.20
C LEU A 135 8.16 -7.99 6.07
N GLY A 136 7.44 -9.10 6.20
CA GLY A 136 7.74 -10.05 7.29
C GLY A 136 7.50 -9.39 8.65
N GLU A 137 8.53 -9.31 9.50
CA GLU A 137 8.52 -8.62 10.79
C GLU A 137 9.08 -7.18 10.72
N ALA A 138 9.70 -6.77 9.61
CA ALA A 138 10.22 -5.41 9.45
C ALA A 138 9.09 -4.38 9.22
N GLU A 139 8.96 -3.39 10.12
CA GLU A 139 7.98 -2.30 10.04
C GLU A 139 8.56 -0.99 9.48
N LEU A 140 8.22 -0.64 8.25
CA LEU A 140 8.61 0.62 7.62
C LEU A 140 7.51 1.67 7.74
N ARG A 141 7.81 2.83 8.31
CA ARG A 141 6.90 3.98 8.34
C ARG A 141 7.03 4.80 7.06
N VAL A 142 5.90 5.09 6.43
CA VAL A 142 5.82 5.91 5.22
C VAL A 142 5.76 7.39 5.62
N ARG A 143 6.69 8.21 5.10
CA ARG A 143 6.75 9.66 5.37
C ARG A 143 6.52 10.51 4.13
#